data_AF-A0A6P0XL24-F1
#
_entry.id   AF-A0A6P0XL24-F1
#
_cell.length_a   1.000
_cell.length_b   1.000
_cell.length_c   1.000
_cell.angle_alpha   90.00
_cell.angle_beta   90.00
_cell.angle_gamma   90.00
#
_symmetry.space_group_name_H-M   'P 1'
#
loop_
_entity.id
_entity.type
_entity.pdbx_description
1 polymer ?
#
loop_
_entity_poly.entity_id
_entity_poly.type
_entity_poly.pdbx_seq_one_letter_code
_entity_poly.pdbx_strand_id
1 'polypeptide(L)'
;MDSGNGSLRDAIAMANATPDADTITFDSSLTGMTIGLTSGELSITNSLTINGLGANLLTVDAQQNGFRVFNIDNGSDDLINVFIDGLTITGGNPIGGGGGIFTF
;
A
#
# COMPACT_ATOMS: atom_id res chain seq x y z
N MET A 1 3.57 -8.08 12.06
CA MET A 1 4.66 -7.95 11.07
C MET A 1 3.98 -7.68 9.74
N ASP A 2 4.42 -6.66 9.02
CA ASP A 2 3.90 -6.29 7.69
C ASP A 2 4.53 -7.11 6.55
N SER A 3 5.12 -8.25 6.90
CA SER A 3 5.82 -9.16 6.02
C SER A 3 5.36 -10.60 6.28
N GLY A 4 5.48 -11.44 5.25
CA GLY A 4 5.04 -12.83 5.25
C GLY A 4 3.78 -13.06 4.42
N ASN A 5 3.49 -14.34 4.16
CA ASN A 5 2.41 -14.78 3.29
C ASN A 5 1.05 -14.21 3.74
N GLY A 6 0.34 -13.56 2.82
CA GLY A 6 -0.97 -12.95 3.08
C GLY A 6 -0.93 -11.57 3.75
N SER A 7 0.26 -10.99 3.94
CA SER A 7 0.38 -9.57 4.31
C SER A 7 0.05 -8.67 3.13
N LEU A 8 -0.27 -7.39 3.39
CA LEU A 8 -0.47 -6.40 2.33
C LEU A 8 0.76 -6.25 1.44
N ARG A 9 1.96 -6.28 2.04
CA ARG A 9 3.23 -6.20 1.30
C ARG A 9 3.40 -7.38 0.34
N ASP A 10 3.07 -8.58 0.81
CA ASP A 10 3.11 -9.81 0.00
C ASP A 10 2.09 -9.76 -1.15
N ALA A 11 0.86 -9.33 -0.88
CA ALA A 11 -0.15 -9.14 -1.91
C ALA A 11 0.26 -8.13 -2.99
N ILE A 12 0.87 -7.01 -2.60
CA ILE A 12 1.41 -6.02 -3.56
C ILE A 12 2.58 -6.61 -4.35
N ALA A 13 3.48 -7.36 -3.71
CA ALA A 13 4.60 -8.00 -4.40
C ALA A 13 4.11 -9.01 -5.45
N MET A 14 3.05 -9.76 -5.17
CA MET A 14 2.40 -10.65 -6.14
C MET A 14 1.78 -9.86 -7.30
N ALA A 15 1.03 -8.79 -7.00
CA ALA A 15 0.40 -7.94 -8.03
C ALA A 15 1.42 -7.22 -8.93
N ASN A 16 2.60 -6.87 -8.39
CA ASN A 16 3.69 -6.31 -9.19
C ASN A 16 4.32 -7.34 -10.14
N ALA A 17 4.17 -8.64 -9.85
CA ALA A 17 4.79 -9.73 -10.62
C ALA A 17 3.86 -10.30 -11.72
N THR A 18 2.59 -9.90 -11.74
CA THR A 18 1.62 -10.27 -12.76
C THR A 18 1.60 -9.21 -13.87
N PRO A 19 1.34 -9.57 -15.15
CA PRO A 19 1.20 -8.59 -16.22
C PRO A 19 -0.13 -7.81 -16.15
N ASP A 20 -1.19 -8.47 -15.70
CA ASP A 20 -2.54 -7.91 -15.64
C ASP A 20 -2.78 -7.19 -14.30
N ALA A 21 -3.73 -6.25 -14.29
CA ALA A 21 -4.05 -5.51 -13.08
C ALA A 21 -4.82 -6.38 -12.06
N ASP A 22 -4.28 -6.51 -10.86
CA ASP A 22 -4.87 -7.30 -9.78
C ASP A 22 -5.75 -6.46 -8.85
N THR A 23 -6.64 -7.14 -8.12
CA THR A 23 -7.42 -6.53 -7.04
C THR A 23 -7.03 -7.16 -5.70
N ILE A 24 -6.54 -6.32 -4.80
CA ILE A 24 -6.25 -6.66 -3.41
C ILE A 24 -7.48 -6.34 -2.56
N THR A 25 -7.98 -7.36 -1.85
CA THR A 25 -9.07 -7.25 -0.88
C THR A 25 -8.60 -7.70 0.49
N PHE A 26 -9.28 -7.24 1.54
CA PHE A 26 -8.95 -7.60 2.92
C PHE A 26 -9.99 -8.53 3.53
N ASP A 27 -9.54 -9.45 4.38
CA ASP A 27 -10.43 -10.27 5.19
C ASP A 27 -11.18 -9.38 6.19
N SER A 28 -12.49 -9.62 6.36
CA SER A 28 -13.34 -8.85 7.27
C SER A 28 -12.88 -8.88 8.73
N SER A 29 -12.09 -9.86 9.14
CA SER A 29 -11.45 -9.93 10.47
C SER A 29 -10.49 -8.78 10.75
N LEU A 30 -10.05 -8.04 9.73
CA LEU A 30 -9.21 -6.85 9.86
C LEU A 30 -10.01 -5.56 10.17
N THR A 31 -11.33 -5.66 10.34
CA THR A 31 -12.18 -4.51 10.68
C THR A 31 -11.75 -3.87 12.01
N GLY A 32 -11.51 -2.57 12.00
CA GLY A 32 -11.02 -1.77 13.13
C GLY A 32 -9.53 -1.94 13.42
N MET A 33 -8.80 -2.70 12.59
CA MET A 33 -7.37 -2.96 12.81
C MET A 33 -6.46 -1.95 12.11
N THR A 34 -5.18 -1.98 12.50
CA THR A 34 -4.10 -1.22 11.87
C THR A 34 -3.04 -2.18 11.34
N ILE A 35 -2.71 -2.03 10.06
CA ILE A 35 -1.55 -2.63 9.41
C ILE A 35 -0.38 -1.67 9.61
N GLY A 36 0.42 -1.92 10.65
CA GLY A 36 1.63 -1.15 10.94
C GLY A 36 2.81 -1.60 10.08
N LEU A 37 3.36 -0.69 9.29
CA LEU A 37 4.52 -0.93 8.44
C LEU A 37 5.81 -0.78 9.25
N THR A 38 6.54 -1.88 9.36
CA THR A 38 7.83 -1.95 10.05
C THR A 38 9.00 -2.19 9.11
N SER A 39 8.70 -2.58 7.87
CA SER A 39 9.70 -3.04 6.89
C SER A 39 9.94 -2.05 5.74
N GLY A 40 9.52 -0.79 5.89
CA GLY A 40 9.62 0.27 4.86
C GLY A 40 8.30 0.60 4.19
N GLU A 41 8.35 1.42 3.13
CA GLU A 41 7.19 1.77 2.31
C GLU A 41 6.69 0.56 1.48
N LEU A 42 5.44 0.62 1.00
CA LEU A 42 4.85 -0.35 0.09
C LEU A 42 5.07 0.10 -1.36
N SER A 43 5.90 -0.62 -2.10
CA SER A 43 6.22 -0.29 -3.50
C SER A 43 5.19 -0.89 -4.46
N ILE A 44 4.52 -0.05 -5.25
CA ILE A 44 3.58 -0.44 -6.28
C ILE A 44 4.20 -0.09 -7.63
N THR A 45 4.53 -1.11 -8.42
CA THR A 45 5.24 -0.98 -9.70
C THR A 45 4.40 -1.48 -10.88
N ASN A 46 3.17 -1.95 -10.64
CA ASN A 46 2.20 -2.31 -11.66
C ASN A 46 0.80 -1.76 -11.31
N SER A 47 -0.07 -1.70 -12.32
CA SER A 47 -1.47 -1.34 -12.16
C SER A 47 -2.16 -2.30 -11.20
N LEU A 48 -2.88 -1.78 -10.21
CA LEU A 48 -3.65 -2.59 -9.27
C LEU A 48 -4.78 -1.79 -8.62
N THR A 49 -5.72 -2.50 -8.02
CA THR A 49 -6.77 -1.94 -7.18
C THR A 49 -6.62 -2.45 -5.76
N ILE A 50 -6.68 -1.56 -4.77
CA ILE A 50 -6.74 -1.89 -3.34
C ILE A 50 -8.11 -1.48 -2.82
N ASN A 51 -8.94 -2.47 -2.51
CA ASN A 51 -10.26 -2.28 -1.93
C ASN A 51 -10.18 -2.51 -0.43
N GLY A 52 -10.01 -1.44 0.34
CA GLY A 52 -10.09 -1.45 1.79
C GLY A 52 -11.49 -1.76 2.31
N LEU A 53 -11.60 -2.00 3.63
CA LEU A 53 -12.87 -2.32 4.28
C LEU A 53 -13.76 -1.08 4.51
N GLY A 54 -13.20 0.12 4.30
CA GLY A 54 -13.79 1.42 4.63
C GLY A 54 -12.78 2.25 5.42
N ALA A 55 -12.71 3.56 5.16
CA ALA A 55 -11.65 4.41 5.74
C ALA A 55 -11.60 4.37 7.27
N ASN A 56 -12.76 4.26 7.94
CA ASN A 56 -12.84 4.15 9.40
C ASN A 56 -12.62 2.73 9.94
N LEU A 57 -12.41 1.74 9.05
CA LEU A 57 -12.39 0.31 9.37
C LEU A 57 -11.04 -0.35 9.11
N LEU A 58 -10.13 0.27 8.37
CA LEU A 58 -8.79 -0.27 8.20
C LEU A 58 -7.77 0.85 7.99
N THR A 59 -6.72 0.83 8.80
CA THR A 59 -5.62 1.78 8.73
C THR A 59 -4.35 1.10 8.23
N VAL A 60 -3.65 1.73 7.30
CA VAL A 60 -2.25 1.42 6.96
C VAL A 60 -1.37 2.55 7.50
N ASP A 61 -0.45 2.21 8.39
CA ASP A 61 0.31 3.19 9.18
C ASP A 61 1.82 2.97 8.99
N ALA A 62 2.53 3.98 8.50
CA ALA A 62 4.00 3.96 8.41
C ALA A 62 4.71 4.27 9.74
N GLN A 63 3.96 4.50 10.82
CA GLN A 63 4.42 4.60 12.21
C GLN A 63 5.51 5.65 12.43
N GLN A 64 5.56 6.69 11.59
CA GLN A 64 6.54 7.78 11.63
C GLN A 64 8.00 7.30 11.47
N ASN A 65 8.21 6.12 10.87
CA ASN A 65 9.51 5.45 10.77
C ASN A 65 10.42 5.97 9.63
N GLY A 66 10.23 7.22 9.19
CA GLY A 66 11.13 7.84 8.20
C GLY A 66 10.83 7.50 6.73
N PHE A 67 9.70 6.86 6.43
CA PHE A 67 9.28 6.49 5.07
C PHE A 67 7.80 6.83 4.80
N ARG A 68 7.38 6.64 3.55
CA ARG A 68 5.99 6.83 3.08
C ARG A 68 5.16 5.58 3.36
N VAL A 69 3.84 5.67 3.20
CA VAL A 69 3.01 4.44 3.19
C VAL A 69 3.12 3.73 1.86
N PHE A 70 2.83 4.43 0.75
CA PHE A 70 2.89 3.90 -0.61
C PHE A 70 3.87 4.70 -1.48
N ASN A 71 4.67 3.98 -2.26
CA ASN A 71 5.47 4.51 -3.36
C ASN A 71 4.98 3.89 -4.66
N ILE A 72 4.40 4.71 -5.53
CA ILE A 72 3.82 4.30 -6.81
C ILE A 72 4.76 4.80 -7.91
N ASP A 73 5.61 3.90 -8.40
CA ASP A 73 6.64 4.20 -9.39
C ASP A 73 7.09 2.89 -10.04
N ASN A 74 6.94 2.76 -11.35
CA ASN A 74 7.40 1.59 -12.11
C ASN A 74 8.82 1.78 -12.70
N GLY A 75 9.44 2.94 -12.50
CA GLY A 75 10.76 3.28 -13.04
C GLY A 75 10.79 3.48 -14.56
N SER A 76 9.64 3.68 -15.20
CA SER A 76 9.45 3.90 -16.64
C SER A 76 8.59 5.15 -16.89
N ASP A 77 8.52 5.59 -18.14
CA ASP A 77 7.55 6.61 -18.58
C ASP A 77 6.15 6.01 -18.85
N ASP A 78 6.00 4.68 -18.72
CA ASP A 78 4.73 3.98 -18.90
C ASP A 78 3.76 4.27 -17.76
N LEU A 79 2.49 4.51 -18.09
CA LEU A 79 1.45 4.76 -17.09
C LEU A 79 1.00 3.46 -16.41
N ILE A 80 0.98 3.46 -15.07
CA ILE A 80 0.29 2.46 -14.26
C ILE A 80 -0.95 3.07 -13.59
N ASN A 81 -2.06 2.34 -13.61
CA ASN A 81 -3.30 2.77 -12.99
C ASN A 81 -3.44 2.13 -11.61
N VAL A 82 -3.37 2.95 -10.56
CA VAL A 82 -3.51 2.50 -9.18
C VAL A 82 -4.76 3.11 -8.56
N PHE A 83 -5.66 2.25 -8.09
CA PHE A 83 -6.86 2.63 -7.36
C PHE A 83 -6.71 2.21 -5.90
N ILE A 84 -6.85 3.15 -4.97
CA ILE A 84 -6.82 2.88 -3.52
C ILE A 84 -8.08 3.46 -2.92
N ASP A 85 -8.93 2.59 -2.38
CA ASP A 85 -10.20 2.98 -1.76
C ASP A 85 -10.35 2.35 -0.38
N GLY A 86 -11.18 2.97 0.47
CA GLY A 86 -11.62 2.36 1.72
C GLY A 86 -10.53 2.12 2.77
N LEU A 87 -9.45 2.92 2.78
CA LEU A 87 -8.36 2.84 3.76
C LEU A 87 -8.10 4.20 4.41
N THR A 88 -7.73 4.20 5.69
CA THR A 88 -6.96 5.30 6.28
C THR A 88 -5.47 5.08 5.98
N ILE A 89 -4.78 6.11 5.49
CA ILE A 89 -3.34 6.09 5.19
C ILE A 89 -2.67 7.12 6.09
N THR A 90 -1.75 6.69 6.96
CA THR A 90 -1.18 7.58 7.98
C THR A 90 0.26 7.26 8.35
N GLY A 91 0.85 8.10 9.21
CA GLY A 91 2.16 7.90 9.81
C GLY A 91 3.35 8.04 8.86
N GLY A 92 3.14 8.47 7.62
CA GLY A 92 4.23 8.75 6.70
C GLY A 92 5.04 9.97 7.13
N ASN A 93 6.37 9.83 7.18
CA ASN A 93 7.28 10.92 7.54
C ASN A 93 8.65 10.78 6.81
N PRO A 94 8.67 10.77 5.47
CA PRO A 94 9.91 10.62 4.72
C PRO A 94 10.78 11.88 4.79
N ILE A 95 12.09 11.73 4.61
CA ILE A 95 12.95 12.83 4.17
C ILE A 95 12.78 12.96 2.65
N GLY A 96 11.74 13.67 2.21
CA GLY A 96 11.40 13.82 0.79
C GLY A 96 9.95 14.19 0.52
N GLY A 97 9.51 14.07 -0.72
CA GLY A 97 8.13 14.35 -1.13
C GLY A 97 7.16 13.22 -0.75
N GLY A 98 5.89 13.58 -0.56
CA GLY A 98 4.83 12.66 -0.16
C GLY A 98 4.71 12.51 1.35
N GLY A 99 4.03 11.45 1.78
CA GLY A 99 3.82 11.11 3.19
C GLY A 99 2.94 9.87 3.25
N GLY A 100 1.66 10.03 2.89
CA GLY A 100 0.81 8.88 2.60
C GLY A 100 1.23 8.19 1.30
N ILE A 101 1.10 8.91 0.19
CA ILE A 101 1.34 8.39 -1.15
C ILE A 101 2.36 9.30 -1.86
N PHE A 102 3.27 8.70 -2.60
CA PHE A 102 4.08 9.37 -3.61
C PHE A 102 3.85 8.68 -4.95
N THR A 103 3.74 9.49 -6.00
CA THR A 103 3.64 9.05 -7.40
C THR A 103 4.71 9.78 -8.20
N PHE A 104 5.33 9.10 -9.15
CA PHE A 104 6.25 9.70 -10.11
C PHE A 104 5.81 9.37 -11.53
#